data_AF-A0ABD0PR51-F1
#
_entry.id   AF-A0ABD0PR51-F1
#
_cell.length_a   1.000
_cell.length_b   1.000
_cell.length_c   1.000
_cell.angle_alpha   90.00
_cell.angle_beta   90.00
_cell.angle_gamma   90.00
#
_symmetry.space_group_name_H-M   'P 1'
#
loop_
_entity.id
_entity.type
_entity.pdbx_description
1 polymer ?
#
loop_
_entity_poly.entity_id
_entity_poly.type
_entity_poly.pdbx_seq_one_letter_code
_entity_poly.pdbx_strand_id
1 'polypeptide(L)'
;MEPFLQIAPHSLAIVLSRVVAEDAPGVTESEEPPHHHTGYEIFADFKSLNMKYFWNKMVADAIAETFFLGWIDEHVLLIQGKEDHLEVLREAWMRRSLKPPQGFDIKYL
;
A
#
# COMPACT_ATOMS: atom_id res chain seq x y z
N MET A 1 13.67 30.00 17.41
CA MET A 1 12.79 29.18 16.55
C MET A 1 13.43 27.82 16.51
N GLU A 2 12.83 26.80 17.14
CA GLU A 2 13.39 25.45 17.10
C GLU A 2 13.31 24.92 15.66
N PRO A 3 14.37 24.28 15.14
CA PRO A 3 14.31 23.68 13.82
C PRO A 3 13.33 22.52 13.86
N PHE A 4 12.27 22.59 13.05
CA PHE A 4 11.36 21.47 12.86
C PHE A 4 12.11 20.35 12.12
N LEU A 5 12.18 19.16 12.74
CA LEU A 5 12.74 17.98 12.08
C LEU A 5 11.65 17.34 11.22
N GLN A 6 11.74 17.54 9.90
CA GLN A 6 10.90 16.84 8.94
C GLN A 6 11.51 15.47 8.63
N ILE A 7 10.88 14.40 9.13
CA ILE A 7 11.42 13.04 9.04
C ILE A 7 11.18 12.41 7.67
N ALA A 8 10.03 12.69 7.04
CA ALA A 8 9.66 12.15 5.73
C ALA A 8 8.91 13.21 4.90
N PRO A 9 9.61 14.08 4.16
CA PRO A 9 8.96 14.94 3.18
C PRO A 9 8.36 14.10 2.05
N HIS A 10 7.22 14.55 1.53
CA HIS A 10 6.51 13.91 0.42
C HIS A 10 6.24 12.42 0.68
N SER A 11 5.62 12.15 1.83
CA SER A 11 5.18 10.82 2.22
C SER A 11 3.66 10.69 2.13
N LEU A 12 3.20 9.49 1.81
CA LEU A 12 1.79 9.11 1.80
C LEU A 12 1.58 7.86 2.66
N ALA A 13 0.54 7.87 3.48
CA ALA A 13 0.22 6.78 4.39
C ALA A 13 -1.00 6.02 3.89
N ILE A 14 -0.80 4.81 3.39
CA ILE A 14 -1.89 3.96 2.92
C ILE A 14 -2.33 3.09 4.09
N VAL A 15 -3.54 3.33 4.60
CA VAL A 15 -4.11 2.52 5.68
C VAL A 15 -4.82 1.31 5.10
N LEU A 16 -4.34 0.14 5.51
CA LEU A 16 -4.77 -1.17 5.10
C LEU A 16 -5.49 -1.88 6.26
N SER A 17 -6.48 -2.70 5.93
CA SER A 17 -7.05 -3.67 6.86
C SER A 17 -6.95 -5.06 6.27
N ARG A 18 -6.60 -6.07 7.08
CA ARG A 18 -6.63 -7.47 6.63
C ARG A 18 -8.07 -7.88 6.28
N VAL A 19 -8.21 -8.56 5.14
CA VAL A 19 -9.45 -9.23 4.77
C VAL A 19 -9.47 -10.55 5.53
N VAL A 20 -10.31 -10.66 6.57
CA VAL A 20 -10.53 -11.93 7.25
C VAL A 20 -11.38 -12.79 6.33
N ALA A 21 -10.88 -13.95 5.91
CA ALA A 21 -11.70 -14.91 5.19
C ALA A 21 -12.76 -15.47 6.15
N GLU A 22 -14.01 -15.03 6.00
CA GLU A 22 -15.13 -15.46 6.86
C GLU A 22 -15.54 -16.93 6.64
N ASP A 23 -14.96 -17.63 5.65
CA ASP A 23 -15.23 -19.03 5.30
C ASP A 23 -13.99 -19.93 5.38
N ALA A 24 -13.12 -19.76 6.39
CA ALA A 24 -12.16 -20.81 6.72
C ALA A 24 -12.89 -21.89 7.56
N PRO A 25 -13.16 -23.10 7.01
CA PRO A 25 -13.63 -24.21 7.84
C PRO A 25 -12.57 -24.45 8.91
N GLY A 26 -13.02 -24.65 10.15
CA GLY A 26 -12.15 -24.67 11.32
C GLY A 26 -10.90 -25.51 11.12
N VAL A 27 -9.74 -24.90 11.41
CA VAL A 27 -8.45 -25.54 11.66
C VAL A 27 -8.27 -26.86 10.90
N THR A 28 -8.23 -26.81 9.57
CA THR A 28 -7.26 -27.66 8.89
C THR A 28 -5.95 -26.91 9.00
N GLU A 29 -5.00 -27.48 9.73
CA GLU A 29 -3.60 -27.09 9.71
C GLU A 29 -3.15 -27.04 8.23
N SER A 30 -3.28 -25.87 7.59
CA SER A 30 -2.49 -25.59 6.41
C SER A 30 -1.06 -25.60 6.89
N GLU A 31 -0.26 -26.56 6.40
CA GLU A 31 1.17 -26.74 6.71
C GLU A 31 2.04 -25.53 6.30
N GLU A 32 1.43 -24.47 5.79
CA GLU A 32 2.09 -23.21 5.47
C GLU A 32 1.92 -22.28 6.69
N PRO A 33 3.02 -21.89 7.37
CA PRO A 33 2.95 -20.94 8.47
C PRO A 33 2.24 -19.66 7.99
N PRO A 34 1.52 -18.93 8.87
CA PRO A 34 0.95 -17.64 8.51
C PRO A 34 2.06 -16.81 7.87
N HIS A 35 1.93 -16.57 6.56
CA HIS A 35 2.88 -15.81 5.78
C HIS A 35 2.89 -14.40 6.34
N HIS A 36 3.82 -14.14 7.27
CA HIS A 36 4.13 -12.81 7.74
C HIS A 36 4.79 -12.10 6.56
N HIS A 37 3.96 -11.60 5.64
CA HIS A 37 4.45 -10.75 4.58
C HIS A 37 5.13 -9.57 5.24
N THR A 38 6.41 -9.43 4.98
CA THR A 38 7.18 -8.27 5.39
C THR A 38 6.53 -7.03 4.77
N GLY A 39 6.63 -5.89 5.45
CA GLY A 39 6.08 -4.63 4.95
C GLY A 39 6.51 -4.29 3.52
N TYR A 40 7.71 -4.73 3.13
CA TYR A 40 8.24 -4.58 1.79
C TYR A 40 7.54 -5.47 0.76
N GLU A 41 7.15 -6.70 1.11
CA GLU A 41 6.38 -7.58 0.21
C GLU A 41 4.99 -7.00 -0.05
N ILE A 42 4.33 -6.47 0.99
CA ILE A 42 3.05 -5.76 0.86
C ILE A 42 3.19 -4.57 -0.09
N PHE A 43 4.29 -3.81 0.02
CA PHE A 43 4.61 -2.73 -0.91
C PHE A 43 4.83 -3.23 -2.34
N ALA A 44 5.63 -4.28 -2.52
CA ALA A 44 5.95 -4.84 -3.83
C ALA A 44 4.69 -5.36 -4.54
N ASP A 45 3.79 -6.00 -3.80
CA ASP A 45 2.50 -6.47 -4.30
C ASP A 45 1.59 -5.31 -4.70
N PHE A 46 1.44 -4.30 -3.82
CA PHE A 46 0.70 -3.08 -4.12
C PHE A 46 1.23 -2.43 -5.41
N LYS A 47 2.55 -2.29 -5.52
CA LYS A 47 3.22 -1.69 -6.67
C LYS A 47 2.98 -2.51 -7.94
N SER A 48 3.19 -3.82 -7.89
CA SER A 48 2.99 -4.75 -9.01
C SER A 48 1.54 -4.74 -9.52
N LEU A 49 0.56 -4.82 -8.63
CA LEU A 49 -0.87 -4.83 -8.99
C LEU A 49 -1.27 -3.52 -9.67
N ASN A 50 -0.88 -2.38 -9.11
CA ASN A 50 -1.29 -1.11 -9.66
C ASN A 50 -0.48 -0.69 -10.90
N MET A 51 0.73 -1.22 -11.11
CA MET A 51 1.46 -1.06 -12.38
C MET A 51 0.88 -1.92 -13.50
N LYS A 52 0.40 -3.15 -13.21
CA LYS A 52 -0.10 -4.08 -14.23
C LYS A 52 -1.55 -3.83 -14.65
N TYR A 53 -2.40 -3.37 -13.74
CA TYR A 53 -3.86 -3.33 -13.95
C TYR A 53 -4.42 -1.96 -14.36
N PHE A 54 -3.57 -0.94 -14.54
CA PHE A 54 -4.05 0.41 -14.85
C PHE A 54 -4.03 0.74 -16.34
N TRP A 55 -5.21 1.16 -16.83
CA TRP A 55 -5.41 1.77 -18.14
C TRP A 55 -4.90 3.23 -18.18
N ASN A 56 -4.58 3.82 -17.03
CA ASN A 56 -4.06 5.17 -16.90
C ASN A 56 -2.54 5.13 -16.65
N LYS A 57 -1.78 5.47 -17.69
CA LYS A 57 -0.32 5.52 -17.67
C LYS A 57 0.22 6.41 -16.54
N MET A 58 -0.46 7.51 -16.20
CA MET A 58 0.00 8.43 -15.15
C MET A 58 0.04 7.78 -13.77
N VAL A 59 -0.95 6.93 -13.46
CA VAL A 59 -1.00 6.22 -12.16
C VAL A 59 0.09 5.15 -12.10
N ALA A 60 0.30 4.42 -13.20
CA ALA A 60 1.36 3.42 -13.28
C ALA A 60 2.75 4.06 -13.13
N ASP A 61 3.01 5.17 -13.81
CA ASP A 61 4.26 5.94 -13.71
C ASP A 61 4.44 6.51 -12.29
N ALA A 62 3.39 7.09 -11.69
CA ALA A 62 3.42 7.59 -10.33
C ALA A 62 3.77 6.49 -9.32
N ILE A 63 3.20 5.30 -9.46
CA ILE A 63 3.47 4.16 -8.59
C ILE A 63 4.87 3.60 -8.80
N ALA A 64 5.34 3.51 -10.04
CA ALA A 64 6.70 3.09 -10.35
C ALA A 64 7.75 3.96 -9.64
N GLU A 65 7.46 5.25 -9.51
CA GLU A 65 8.34 6.27 -8.91
C GLU A 65 8.16 6.44 -7.39
N THR A 66 7.36 5.58 -6.74
CA THR A 66 7.25 5.54 -5.28
C THR A 66 8.24 4.58 -4.63
N PHE A 67 8.59 4.89 -3.38
CA PHE A 67 9.54 4.15 -2.55
C PHE A 67 8.92 3.74 -1.22
N PHE A 68 9.30 2.57 -0.72
CA PHE A 68 8.90 2.11 0.60
C PHE A 68 9.64 2.89 1.69
N LEU A 69 8.90 3.45 2.66
CA LEU A 69 9.48 4.06 3.86
C LEU A 69 9.30 3.19 5.09
N GLY A 70 8.20 2.45 5.18
CA GLY A 70 7.96 1.62 6.37
C GLY A 70 6.59 0.97 6.40
N TRP A 71 6.48 0.04 7.33
CA TRP A 71 5.25 -0.69 7.65
C TRP A 71 5.00 -0.56 9.14
N ILE A 72 3.93 0.15 9.49
CA ILE A 72 3.65 0.57 10.87
C ILE A 72 2.43 -0.19 11.37
N ASP A 73 2.60 -0.81 12.54
CA ASP A 73 1.55 -1.50 13.29
C ASP A 73 0.79 -2.56 12.49
N GLU A 74 1.38 -3.13 11.44
CA GLU A 74 0.70 -4.05 10.52
C GLU A 74 -0.54 -3.50 9.79
N HIS A 75 -0.68 -2.18 9.70
CA HIS A 75 -1.82 -1.54 9.04
C HIS A 75 -1.44 -0.38 8.13
N VAL A 76 -0.32 0.31 8.36
CA VAL A 76 0.02 1.52 7.60
C VAL A 76 1.23 1.30 6.74
N LEU A 77 1.01 1.31 5.42
CA LEU A 77 2.07 1.30 4.43
C LEU A 77 2.48 2.73 4.14
N LEU A 78 3.68 3.10 4.61
CA LEU A 78 4.24 4.43 4.39
C LEU A 78 5.12 4.41 3.14
N ILE A 79 4.80 5.28 2.18
CA ILE A 79 5.55 5.42 0.93
C ILE A 79 6.02 6.86 0.73
N GLN A 80 7.08 7.04 -0.05
CA GLN A 80 7.59 8.34 -0.49
C GLN A 80 7.46 8.47 -2.01
N GLY A 81 7.26 9.69 -2.50
CA GLY A 81 7.28 9.99 -3.92
C GLY A 81 7.42 11.49 -4.18
N LYS A 82 7.39 11.91 -5.44
CA LYS A 82 7.24 13.33 -5.79
C LYS A 82 5.80 13.77 -5.50
N GLU A 83 5.58 15.02 -5.11
CA GLU A 83 4.23 15.50 -4.76
C GLU A 83 3.21 15.27 -5.89
N ASP A 84 3.57 15.58 -7.13
CA ASP A 84 2.70 15.36 -8.30
C ASP A 84 2.29 13.88 -8.44
N HIS A 85 3.20 12.95 -8.14
CA HIS A 85 2.90 11.51 -8.18
C HIS A 85 1.99 11.09 -7.02
N LEU A 86 2.19 11.69 -5.84
CA LEU A 86 1.32 11.44 -4.69
C LEU A 86 -0.08 11.97 -4.94
N GLU A 87 -0.25 13.09 -5.63
CA GLU A 87 -1.58 13.58 -5.99
C GLU A 87 -2.29 12.67 -6.99
N VAL A 88 -1.57 12.15 -7.99
CA VAL A 88 -2.13 11.14 -8.89
C VAL A 88 -2.61 9.90 -8.11
N LEU A 89 -1.89 9.48 -7.07
CA LEU A 89 -2.31 8.40 -6.18
C LEU A 89 -3.56 8.73 -5.37
N ARG A 90 -3.63 9.94 -4.78
CA ARG A 90 -4.81 10.41 -4.04
C ARG A 90 -6.05 10.48 -4.95
N GLU A 91 -5.90 10.98 -6.16
CA GLU A 91 -6.97 10.98 -7.17
C GLU A 91 -7.40 9.57 -7.57
N ALA A 92 -6.46 8.68 -7.80
CA ALA A 92 -6.74 7.28 -8.14
C ALA A 92 -7.54 6.58 -7.02
N TRP A 93 -7.21 6.87 -5.75
CA TRP A 93 -7.96 6.40 -4.60
C TRP A 93 -9.38 6.97 -4.54
N MET A 94 -9.54 8.29 -4.70
CA MET A 94 -10.86 8.94 -4.74
C MET A 94 -11.77 8.32 -5.81
N ARG A 95 -11.19 7.92 -6.94
CA ARG A 95 -11.88 7.24 -8.05
C ARG A 95 -12.06 5.74 -7.83
N ARG A 96 -11.68 5.20 -6.66
CA ARG A 96 -11.73 3.77 -6.31
C ARG A 96 -11.01 2.88 -7.33
N SER A 97 -9.95 3.40 -7.92
CA SER A 97 -9.21 2.73 -8.99
C SER A 97 -7.97 1.98 -8.49
N LEU A 98 -7.42 2.37 -7.34
CA LEU A 98 -6.31 1.66 -6.70
C LEU A 98 -6.72 0.25 -6.28
N LYS A 99 -5.82 -0.69 -6.48
CA LYS A 99 -5.93 -2.09 -6.05
C LYS A 99 -5.20 -2.29 -4.73
N PRO A 100 -5.85 -2.90 -3.72
CA PRO A 100 -5.15 -3.27 -2.51
C PRO A 100 -4.12 -4.38 -2.80
N PRO A 101 -3.05 -4.48 -1.99
CA PRO A 101 -2.22 -5.69 -1.96
C PRO A 101 -3.02 -6.91 -1.50
N GLN A 102 -2.52 -8.11 -1.80
CA GLN A 102 -3.23 -9.36 -1.54
C GLN A 102 -3.54 -9.55 -0.04
N GLY A 103 -4.78 -9.90 0.28
CA GLY A 103 -5.22 -10.11 1.66
C GLY A 103 -5.53 -8.83 2.43
N PHE A 104 -5.52 -7.67 1.77
CA PHE A 104 -5.86 -6.39 2.38
C PHE A 104 -6.98 -5.67 1.62
N ASP A 105 -7.63 -4.74 2.33
CA ASP A 105 -8.43 -3.66 1.77
C ASP A 105 -7.75 -2.33 2.06
N ILE A 106 -7.83 -1.37 1.13
CA ILE A 106 -7.44 0.02 1.41
C ILE A 106 -8.62 0.70 2.10
N LYS A 107 -8.39 1.30 3.28
CA LYS A 107 -9.42 2.05 4.03
C LYS A 107 -9.38 3.53 3.71
N TYR A 108 -8.19 4.13 3.69
CA TYR A 108 -7.94 5.52 3.34
C TYR A 108 -6.44 5.75 3.07
N LEU A 109 -6.14 6.88 2.42
CA LEU A 109 -4.80 7.39 2.11
C LEU A 109 -4.54 8.69 2.88
#